data_AF-X1SRQ5-F1
#
_entry.id   AF-X1SRQ5-F1
#
_cell.length_a   1.000
_cell.length_b   1.000
_cell.length_c   1.000
_cell.angle_alpha   90.00
_cell.angle_beta   90.00
_cell.angle_gamma   90.00
#
_symmetry.space_group_name_H-M   'P 1'
#
loop_
_entity.id
_entity.type
_entity.pdbx_description
1 polymer ?
#
loop_
_entity_poly.entity_id
_entity_poly.type
_entity_poly.pdbx_seq_one_letter_code
_entity_poly.pdbx_strand_id
1 'polypeptide(L)' 'KALVVLGRNAMRKSGALDRLTHLLTENNLEYIIYENIPSDPTVETVDTGTSLARKDNFSQII' A
#
# COMPACT_ATOMS: atom_id res chain seq x y z
N LYS A 1 3.21 -11.01 -4.03
CA LYS A 1 3.46 -9.88 -3.12
C LYS A 1 2.54 -8.73 -3.48
N ALA A 2 2.00 -7.99 -2.51
CA ALA A 2 1.11 -6.84 -2.74
C ALA A 2 1.70 -5.52 -2.23
N LEU A 3 1.51 -4.43 -2.96
CA LEU A 3 1.82 -3.07 -2.49
C LEU A 3 0.52 -2.38 -2.09
N VAL A 4 0.36 -2.08 -0.80
CA VAL A 4 -0.80 -1.40 -0.25
C VAL A 4 -0.53 0.10 -0.20
N VAL A 5 -1.23 0.89 -1.00
CA VAL A 5 -1.02 2.33 -1.13
C VAL A 5 -2.09 3.09 -0.35
N LEU A 6 -1.68 3.88 0.64
CA LEU A 6 -2.59 4.53 1.58
C LEU A 6 -2.33 6.03 1.69
N GLY A 7 -3.42 6.78 1.69
CA GLY A 7 -3.40 8.17 2.13
C GLY A 7 -3.14 8.29 3.64
N ARG A 8 -2.91 9.53 4.11
CA ARG A 8 -2.47 9.85 5.49
C ARG A 8 -3.12 9.03 6.62
N ASN A 9 -4.43 9.11 6.81
CA ASN A 9 -5.05 8.62 8.06
C ASN A 9 -6.44 8.01 7.90
N ALA A 10 -7.06 8.08 6.72
CA ALA A 10 -8.44 7.63 6.55
C ALA A 10 -8.59 6.12 6.81
N MET A 11 -7.74 5.31 6.19
CA MET A 11 -7.79 3.85 6.31
C MET A 11 -7.43 3.35 7.71
N ARG A 12 -6.42 3.95 8.36
CA ARG A 12 -6.02 3.59 9.73
C ARG A 12 -7.12 3.92 10.75
N LYS A 13 -7.79 5.07 10.62
CA LYS A 13 -8.91 5.45 11.51
C LYS A 13 -10.16 4.60 11.32
N SER A 14 -10.35 4.05 10.12
CA SER A 14 -11.52 3.22 9.80
C SER A 14 -11.40 1.76 10.24
N GLY A 15 -10.21 1.29 10.63
CA GLY A 15 -9.94 -0.14 10.88
C GLY A 15 -9.90 -1.01 9.61
N ALA A 16 -10.13 -0.42 8.42
CA ALA A 16 -10.04 -1.14 7.16
C ALA A 16 -8.62 -1.63 6.85
N LEU A 17 -7.59 -0.88 7.28
CA LEU A 17 -6.21 -1.31 7.15
C LEU A 17 -5.95 -2.60 7.94
N ASP A 18 -6.40 -2.66 9.19
CA ASP A 18 -6.19 -3.83 10.05
C ASP A 18 -6.89 -5.06 9.49
N ARG A 19 -8.09 -4.88 8.91
CA ARG A 19 -8.79 -5.97 8.23
C ARG A 19 -8.05 -6.44 6.98
N LEU A 20 -7.49 -5.51 6.20
CA LEU A 20 -6.74 -5.83 4.99
C LEU A 20 -5.44 -6.57 5.32
N THR A 21 -4.66 -6.08 6.29
CA THR A 21 -3.41 -6.72 6.72
C THR A 21 -3.67 -8.09 7.33
N HIS A 22 -4.77 -8.26 8.07
CA HIS A 22 -5.19 -9.56 8.58
C HIS A 22 -5.46 -10.55 7.44
N LEU A 23 -6.28 -10.16 6.45
CA LEU A 23 -6.58 -11.01 5.29
C LEU A 23 -5.32 -11.37 4.50
N LEU A 24 -4.42 -10.41 4.27
CA LEU A 24 -3.16 -10.66 3.57
C LEU A 24 -2.28 -11.64 4.34
N THR A 25 -2.21 -11.49 5.67
CA THR A 25 -1.44 -12.38 6.55
C THR A 25 -2.04 -13.78 6.60
N GLU A 26 -3.37 -13.91 6.72
CA GLU A 26 -4.08 -15.20 6.71
C GLU A 26 -3.89 -15.97 5.40
N ASN A 27 -3.74 -15.25 4.27
CA ASN A 27 -3.49 -15.86 2.97
C ASN A 27 -1.99 -16.05 2.67
N ASN A 28 -1.10 -15.87 3.66
CA ASN A 28 0.35 -15.94 3.50
C ASN A 28 0.89 -15.04 2.35
N LEU A 29 0.22 -13.91 2.10
CA LEU A 29 0.63 -12.95 1.09
C LEU A 29 1.57 -11.93 1.72
N GLU A 30 2.80 -11.90 1.24
CA GLU A 30 3.74 -10.81 1.54
C GLU A 30 3.22 -9.48 1.00
N TYR A 31 3.23 -8.44 1.83
CA TYR A 31 2.81 -7.10 1.46
C TYR A 31 3.72 -6.01 2.03
N ILE A 32 3.76 -4.86 1.36
CA ILE A 32 4.37 -3.63 1.86
C ILE A 32 3.31 -2.53 1.89
N ILE A 33 3.35 -1.69 2.91
CA ILE A 33 2.47 -0.53 3.04
C ILE A 33 3.24 0.72 2.62
N TYR A 34 2.74 1.41 1.60
CA TYR A 34 3.18 2.75 1.20
C TYR A 34 2.14 3.77 1.66
N GLU A 35 2.36 4.33 2.86
CA GLU A 35 1.46 5.30 3.49
C GLU A 35 1.90 6.76 3.30
N ASN A 36 1.06 7.70 3.72
CA ASN A 36 1.25 9.16 3.62
C ASN A 36 1.09 9.78 2.23
N ILE A 37 0.37 9.12 1.32
CA ILE A 37 -0.01 9.73 0.05
C ILE A 37 -0.88 10.98 0.34
N PRO A 38 -0.48 12.18 -0.15
CA PRO A 38 -1.32 13.37 -0.04
C PRO A 38 -2.57 13.21 -0.92
N SER A 39 -3.66 13.90 -0.55
CA SER A 39 -4.91 13.85 -1.34
C SER A 39 -4.73 14.33 -2.78
N ASP A 40 -3.73 15.19 -3.01
CA ASP A 40 -3.27 15.61 -4.33
C ASP A 40 -1.86 15.03 -4.57
N PRO A 41 -1.76 13.80 -5.12
CA PRO A 41 -0.49 13.13 -5.33
C PRO A 41 0.31 13.79 -6.46
N THR A 42 1.60 13.97 -6.24
CA THR A 42 2.54 14.46 -7.27
C THR A 42 3.07 13.32 -8.13
N VAL A 43 3.65 13.66 -9.29
CA VAL A 43 4.35 12.68 -10.15
C VAL A 43 5.47 11.97 -9.37
N GLU A 44 6.22 12.68 -8.53
CA GLU A 44 7.25 12.07 -7.66
C GLU A 44 6.68 11.01 -6.71
N THR A 45 5.46 11.21 -6.20
CA THR A 45 4.78 10.24 -5.33
C THR A 45 4.45 8.96 -6.10
N VAL A 46 3.98 9.11 -7.35
CA VAL A 46 3.70 8.00 -8.25
C VAL A 46 4.98 7.27 -8.66
N ASP A 47 6.04 8.00 -8.98
CA ASP A 47 7.34 7.43 -9.36
C ASP A 47 7.97 6.65 -8.20
N THR A 48 7.86 7.17 -6.97
CA THR A 48 8.31 6.47 -5.75
C THR A 48 7.55 5.17 -5.55
N GLY A 49 6.22 5.20 -5.63
CA GLY A 49 5.38 4.00 -5.53
C GLY A 49 5.67 2.98 -6.63
N THR A 50 5.90 3.45 -7.86
CA THR A 50 6.26 2.60 -9.01
C THR A 50 7.64 1.98 -8.85
N SER A 51 8.60 2.73 -8.32
CA SER A 51 9.95 2.23 -8.04
C SER A 51 9.94 1.16 -6.96
N LEU A 52 9.13 1.33 -5.90
CA LEU A 52 8.88 0.30 -4.89
C LEU A 52 8.24 -0.95 -5.50
N ALA A 53 7.20 -0.76 -6.34
CA ALA A 53 6.52 -1.85 -7.04
C ALA A 53 7.50 -2.69 -7.89
N ARG A 54 8.42 -2.03 -8.59
CA ARG A 54 9.41 -2.66 -9.48
C ARG A 54 10.55 -3.34 -8.73
N LYS A 55 11.05 -2.74 -7.64
CA LYS A 55 12.19 -3.27 -6.89
C LYS A 55 11.91 -4.65 -6.29
N ASP A 56 10.68 -4.89 -5.87
CA ASP A 56 10.26 -6.08 -5.13
C ASP A 56 9.36 -7.03 -5.94
N ASN A 57 9.23 -6.82 -7.26
CA ASN A 57 8.39 -7.62 -8.17
C ASN A 57 6.96 -7.82 -7.64
N PHE A 58 6.33 -6.73 -7.21
CA PHE A 58 4.95 -6.76 -6.75
C PHE A 58 4.00 -7.13 -7.90
N SER A 59 3.16 -8.13 -7.68
CA SER A 59 2.21 -8.62 -8.68
C SER A 59 0.84 -7.95 -8.59
N GLN A 60 0.57 -7.26 -7.48
CA GLN A 60 -0.72 -6.66 -7.14
C GLN A 60 -0.48 -5.33 -6.42
N ILE A 61 -1.28 -4.31 -6.73
CA ILE A 61 -1.29 -3.00 -6.06
C ILE A 61 -2.71 -2.79 -5.52
N ILE A 62 -2.82 -2.45 -4.23
CA ILE A 62 -4.08 -2.34 -3.47
C ILE A 62 -4.21 -0.95 -2.88
#